data_AF-A0A4R8WY43-F1
#
_entry.id   AF-A0A4R8WY43-F1
#
_cell.length_a   1.000
_cell.length_b   1.000
_cell.length_c   1.000
_cell.angle_alpha   90.00
_cell.angle_beta   90.00
_cell.angle_gamma   90.00
#
_symmetry.space_group_name_H-M   'P 1'
#
loop_
_entity.id
_entity.type
_entity.pdbx_description
1 polymer ?
#
loop_
_entity_poly.entity_id
_entity_poly.type
_entity_poly.pdbx_seq_one_letter_code
_entity_poly.pdbx_strand_id
1 'polypeptide(L)'
;MVFPDGRRVPLSLRRAEILALLDSRRRGWSAMELAYEVYGETGAASTIRIEMHRIRAAASGLVESNPYRLTDAAHGTSDASRVVRSMRNGQLAEALDAYSAPLLSRSAAFAIESLRVELSDAVGTAVRASGSAELIKRWCATDMGSTDERAVHVLGRLLGPRDAGYLSFRARSERLDREFGL
;
A
#
# COMPACT_ATOMS: atom_id res chain seq x y z
N MET A 1 -1.55 12.38 8.61
CA MET A 1 -2.18 11.43 9.56
C MET A 1 -3.51 12.01 9.99
N VAL A 2 -4.55 11.18 10.00
CA VAL A 2 -5.90 11.55 10.46
C VAL A 2 -6.24 10.63 11.64
N PHE A 3 -6.76 11.20 12.71
CA PHE A 3 -7.15 10.48 13.92
C PHE A 3 -8.68 10.30 13.97
N PRO A 4 -9.20 9.34 14.77
CA PRO A 4 -10.64 9.11 14.91
C PRO A 4 -11.44 10.33 15.41
N ASP A 5 -10.80 11.23 16.16
CA ASP A 5 -11.36 12.50 16.63
C ASP A 5 -11.41 13.59 15.54
N GLY A 6 -11.05 13.26 14.29
CA GLY A 6 -10.99 14.18 13.16
C GLY A 6 -9.72 15.03 13.10
N ARG A 7 -8.83 14.96 14.12
CA ARG A 7 -7.58 15.72 14.15
C ARG A 7 -6.68 15.30 13.01
N ARG A 8 -6.06 16.28 12.36
CA ARG A 8 -5.11 16.07 11.25
C ARG A 8 -3.73 16.57 11.63
N VAL A 9 -2.76 15.69 11.49
CA VAL A 9 -1.34 16.03 11.68
C VAL A 9 -0.62 15.87 10.35
N PRO A 10 0.06 16.92 9.86
CA PRO A 10 0.90 16.81 8.67
C PRO A 10 2.08 15.87 8.95
N LEU A 11 2.27 14.88 8.07
CA LEU A 11 3.41 13.98 8.11
C LEU A 11 4.37 14.36 6.99
N SER A 12 5.67 14.46 7.31
CA SER A 12 6.70 14.37 6.28
C SER A 12 6.68 12.97 5.68
N LEU A 13 7.12 12.84 4.42
CA LEU A 13 7.25 11.55 3.74
C LEU A 13 8.02 10.56 4.62
N ARG A 14 9.14 11.02 5.19
CA ARG A 14 9.99 10.24 6.07
C ARG A 14 9.28 9.63 7.29
N ARG A 15 8.42 10.40 7.95
CA ARG A 15 7.64 9.90 9.10
C ARG A 15 6.54 8.94 8.64
N ALA A 16 5.98 9.15 7.46
CA ALA A 16 5.01 8.23 6.88
C ALA A 16 5.65 6.88 6.53
N GLU A 17 6.86 6.87 5.97
CA GLU A 17 7.63 5.64 5.71
C GLU A 17 7.94 4.89 7.01
N ILE A 18 8.43 5.59 8.03
CA ILE A 18 8.66 4.99 9.37
C ILE A 18 7.37 4.36 9.91
N LEU A 19 6.24 5.09 9.88
CA LEU A 19 4.96 4.56 10.38
C LEU A 19 4.47 3.35 9.56
N ALA A 20 4.68 3.32 8.24
CA ALA A 20 4.35 2.18 7.40
C ALA A 20 5.19 0.95 7.77
N LEU A 21 6.48 1.11 8.03
CA LEU A 21 7.34 0.01 8.52
C LEU A 21 6.89 -0.47 9.91
N LEU A 22 6.58 0.44 10.83
CA LEU A 22 6.08 0.05 12.15
C LEU A 22 4.76 -0.74 12.06
N ASP A 23 3.89 -0.41 11.11
CA ASP A 23 2.63 -1.12 10.87
C ASP A 23 2.83 -2.48 10.15
N SER A 24 3.91 -2.65 9.38
CA SER A 24 4.16 -3.91 8.66
C SER A 24 4.59 -5.07 9.56
N ARG A 25 5.03 -4.80 10.79
CA ARG A 25 5.68 -5.80 11.66
C ARG A 25 5.35 -5.59 13.15
N ARG A 26 4.50 -6.46 13.71
CA ARG A 26 4.13 -6.44 15.15
C ARG A 26 5.29 -6.56 16.12
N ARG A 27 6.30 -7.39 15.79
CA ARG A 27 7.48 -7.58 16.65
C ARG A 27 8.33 -6.31 16.81
N GLY A 28 8.06 -5.25 16.04
CA GLY A 28 8.75 -3.98 16.09
C GLY A 28 10.11 -3.97 15.43
N TRP A 29 10.69 -2.78 15.35
CA TRP A 29 11.96 -2.47 14.71
C TRP A 29 12.91 -1.77 15.69
N SER A 30 14.18 -2.14 15.66
CA SER A 30 15.23 -1.36 16.31
C SER A 30 15.45 -0.03 15.59
N ALA A 31 16.07 0.92 16.28
CA ALA A 31 16.46 2.20 15.69
C ALA A 31 17.43 2.03 14.51
N MET A 32 18.26 0.97 14.53
CA MET A 32 19.24 0.70 13.50
C MET A 32 18.61 0.05 12.27
N GLU A 33 17.70 -0.93 12.44
CA GLU A 33 16.95 -1.49 11.31
C GLU A 33 16.17 -0.38 10.59
N LEU A 34 15.41 0.46 11.32
CA LEU A 34 14.69 1.58 10.70
C LEU A 34 15.60 2.58 9.99
N ALA A 35 16.79 2.84 10.55
CA ALA A 35 17.74 3.75 9.93
C ALA A 35 18.19 3.22 8.57
N TYR A 36 18.51 1.92 8.51
CA TYR A 36 18.90 1.25 7.27
C TYR A 36 17.75 1.22 6.25
N GLU A 37 16.55 0.79 6.63
CA GLU A 37 15.43 0.65 5.68
C GLU A 37 15.00 1.99 5.05
N VAL A 38 15.20 3.08 5.77
CA VAL A 38 14.67 4.39 5.39
C VAL A 38 15.75 5.30 4.78
N TYR A 39 16.99 5.23 5.29
CA TYR A 39 18.10 6.10 4.85
C TYR A 39 19.26 5.34 4.18
N GLY A 40 19.17 4.01 4.07
CA GLY A 40 20.23 3.16 3.52
C GLY A 40 21.49 3.15 4.39
N GLU A 41 22.65 2.97 3.75
CA GLU A 41 23.96 2.85 4.41
C GLU A 41 24.35 4.09 5.24
N THR A 42 23.78 5.26 4.90
CA THR A 42 24.05 6.52 5.62
C THR A 42 23.15 6.73 6.84
N GLY A 43 22.23 5.79 7.11
CA GLY A 43 21.28 5.89 8.20
C GLY A 43 21.92 5.81 9.58
N ALA A 44 21.49 6.70 10.48
CA ALA A 44 21.92 6.69 11.88
C ALA A 44 20.73 6.48 12.84
N ALA A 45 20.92 5.64 13.87
CA ALA A 45 19.90 5.45 14.91
C ALA A 45 19.55 6.76 15.64
N SER A 46 20.49 7.71 15.75
CA SER A 46 20.22 9.04 16.32
C SER A 46 19.15 9.78 15.53
N THR A 47 19.22 9.75 14.19
CA THR A 47 18.20 10.34 13.30
C THR A 47 16.83 9.69 13.52
N ILE A 48 16.76 8.36 13.63
CA ILE A 48 15.50 7.67 13.94
C ILE A 48 14.96 8.08 15.30
N ARG A 49 15.80 8.21 16.34
CA ARG A 49 15.34 8.68 17.65
C ARG A 49 14.72 10.08 17.59
N ILE A 50 15.28 10.97 16.76
CA ILE A 50 14.71 12.31 16.52
C ILE A 50 13.34 12.21 15.83
N GLU A 51 13.22 11.38 14.79
CA GLU A 51 11.93 11.18 14.12
C GLU A 51 10.88 10.56 15.05
N MET A 52 11.27 9.61 15.91
CA MET A 52 10.38 9.03 16.91
C MET A 52 9.92 10.05 17.95
N HIS A 53 10.80 10.94 18.39
CA HIS A 53 10.42 12.05 19.25
C HIS A 53 9.36 12.93 18.56
N ARG A 54 9.56 13.28 17.29
CA ARG A 54 8.59 14.08 16.50
C ARG A 54 7.25 13.36 16.30
N ILE A 55 7.27 12.05 16.04
CA ILE A 55 6.06 11.23 15.90
C ILE A 55 5.28 11.23 17.22
N ARG A 56 5.94 10.98 18.35
CA ARG A 56 5.31 10.95 19.67
C ARG A 56 4.78 12.30 20.12
N ALA A 57 5.51 13.38 19.83
CA ALA A 57 5.04 14.73 20.11
C ALA A 57 3.74 15.07 19.37
N ALA A 58 3.58 14.57 18.14
CA ALA A 58 2.37 14.78 17.37
C ALA A 58 1.23 13.80 17.73
N ALA A 59 1.59 12.63 18.26
CA ALA A 59 0.71 11.50 18.50
C ALA A 59 1.13 10.71 19.74
N SER A 60 0.79 11.23 20.92
CA SER A 60 1.07 10.55 22.19
C SER A 60 0.39 9.19 22.23
N GLY A 61 1.10 8.14 22.65
CA GLY A 61 0.56 6.78 22.72
C GLY A 61 0.49 6.03 21.38
N LEU A 62 1.03 6.58 20.29
CA LEU A 62 1.05 5.89 19.00
C LEU A 62 2.14 4.80 18.92
N VAL A 63 3.32 5.07 19.49
CA VAL A 63 4.53 4.26 19.26
C VAL A 63 5.20 3.87 20.59
N GLU A 64 5.35 2.58 20.81
CA GLU A 64 6.11 1.99 21.94
C GLU A 64 7.62 2.00 21.65
N SER A 65 8.45 1.90 22.70
CA SER A 65 9.92 1.83 22.57
C SER A 65 10.43 0.41 22.80
N ASN A 66 11.62 0.12 22.26
CA ASN A 66 12.45 -1.05 22.59
C ASN A 66 11.76 -2.43 22.40
N PRO A 67 11.61 -2.93 21.16
CA PRO A 67 11.82 -2.24 19.88
C PRO A 67 10.68 -1.25 19.56
N TYR A 68 10.90 -0.32 18.62
CA TYR A 68 9.85 0.59 18.16
C TYR A 68 8.74 -0.19 17.46
N ARG A 69 7.50 -0.01 17.89
CA ARG A 69 6.31 -0.61 17.27
C ARG A 69 5.11 0.29 17.49
N LEU A 70 4.09 0.15 16.63
CA LEU A 70 2.78 0.73 16.93
C LEU A 70 2.19 0.04 18.16
N THR A 71 1.47 0.80 18.99
CA THR A 71 0.66 0.21 20.07
C THR A 71 -0.40 -0.73 19.49
N ASP A 72 -0.93 -1.67 20.29
CA ASP A 72 -1.99 -2.57 19.83
C ASP A 72 -3.24 -1.82 19.33
N ALA A 73 -3.54 -0.67 19.92
CA ALA A 73 -4.65 0.18 19.50
C ALA A 73 -4.41 0.88 18.16
N ALA A 74 -3.15 1.18 17.83
CA ALA A 74 -2.77 1.87 16.60
C ALA A 74 -2.39 0.92 15.45
N HIS A 75 -1.91 -0.27 15.78
CA HIS A 75 -1.53 -1.25 14.78
C HIS A 75 -2.75 -1.72 14.00
N GLY A 76 -2.62 -1.77 12.68
CA GLY A 76 -3.69 -2.22 11.81
C GLY A 76 -4.73 -1.15 11.47
N THR A 77 -4.57 0.11 11.93
CA THR A 77 -5.52 1.19 11.65
C THR A 77 -5.16 2.00 10.40
N SER A 78 -4.04 1.71 9.74
CA SER A 78 -3.68 2.36 8.48
C SER A 78 -4.59 1.90 7.33
N ASP A 79 -4.69 2.70 6.28
CA ASP A 79 -5.45 2.31 5.08
C ASP A 79 -4.87 1.05 4.44
N ALA A 80 -3.55 0.88 4.40
CA ALA A 80 -2.92 -0.35 3.92
C ALA A 80 -3.34 -1.58 4.76
N SER A 81 -3.34 -1.44 6.08
CA SER A 81 -3.81 -2.50 6.97
C SER A 81 -5.30 -2.80 6.84
N ARG A 82 -6.12 -1.79 6.53
CA ARG A 82 -7.55 -1.98 6.20
C ARG A 82 -7.70 -2.79 4.92
N VAL A 83 -6.94 -2.48 3.87
CA VAL A 83 -6.93 -3.27 2.61
C VAL A 83 -6.58 -4.73 2.89
N VAL A 84 -5.47 -4.99 3.59
CA VAL A 84 -5.04 -6.36 3.94
C VAL A 84 -6.09 -7.09 4.77
N ARG A 85 -6.72 -6.41 5.73
CA ARG A 85 -7.77 -7.00 6.56
C ARG A 85 -9.02 -7.35 5.75
N SER A 86 -9.51 -6.43 4.93
CA SER A 86 -10.67 -6.67 4.06
C SER A 86 -10.40 -7.82 3.10
N MET A 87 -9.20 -7.91 2.53
CA MET A 87 -8.80 -9.06 1.70
C MET A 87 -8.84 -10.38 2.47
N ARG A 88 -8.28 -10.43 3.69
CA ARG A 88 -8.27 -11.65 4.53
C ARG A 88 -9.69 -12.11 4.90
N ASN A 89 -10.63 -11.18 4.97
CA ASN A 89 -12.04 -11.46 5.25
C ASN A 89 -12.86 -11.75 3.98
N GLY A 90 -12.25 -11.78 2.79
CA GLY A 90 -12.95 -11.97 1.52
C GLY A 90 -13.75 -10.75 1.04
N GLN A 91 -13.59 -9.60 1.67
CA GLN A 91 -14.32 -8.35 1.39
C GLN A 91 -13.61 -7.53 0.31
N LEU A 92 -13.47 -8.09 -0.90
CA LEU A 92 -12.67 -7.46 -1.97
C LEU A 92 -13.21 -6.11 -2.44
N ALA A 93 -14.54 -5.91 -2.44
CA ALA A 93 -15.13 -4.62 -2.78
C ALA A 93 -14.66 -3.52 -1.81
N GLU A 94 -14.65 -3.81 -0.50
CA GLU A 94 -14.19 -2.90 0.55
C GLU A 94 -12.67 -2.67 0.47
N ALA A 95 -11.91 -3.73 0.14
CA ALA A 95 -10.47 -3.61 -0.08
C ALA A 95 -10.15 -2.62 -1.22
N LEU A 96 -10.89 -2.67 -2.33
CA LEU A 96 -10.75 -1.72 -3.44
C LEU A 96 -11.18 -0.30 -3.08
N ASP A 97 -12.22 -0.15 -2.25
CA ASP A 97 -12.65 1.18 -1.78
C ASP A 97 -11.62 1.81 -0.83
N ALA A 98 -10.94 0.99 -0.02
CA ALA A 98 -9.87 1.44 0.86
C ALA A 98 -8.55 1.72 0.10
N TYR A 99 -8.26 0.97 -0.97
CA TYR A 99 -7.02 1.13 -1.73
C TYR A 99 -7.16 2.20 -2.81
N SER A 100 -7.23 3.46 -2.39
CA SER A 100 -7.49 4.60 -3.30
C SER A 100 -6.27 5.14 -4.05
N ALA A 101 -5.05 4.84 -3.58
CA ALA A 101 -3.80 5.27 -4.20
C ALA A 101 -2.64 4.35 -3.81
N PRO A 102 -1.55 4.28 -4.60
CA PRO A 102 -0.41 3.42 -4.28
C PRO A 102 0.24 3.83 -2.95
N LEU A 103 0.59 2.82 -2.13
CA LEU A 103 1.18 3.04 -0.80
C LEU A 103 2.43 3.92 -0.90
N LEU A 104 2.36 5.13 -0.33
CA LEU A 104 3.46 6.09 -0.28
C LEU A 104 4.16 6.28 -1.63
N SER A 105 3.41 6.50 -2.72
CA SER A 105 3.91 6.55 -4.11
C SER A 105 5.17 7.39 -4.35
N ARG A 106 5.42 8.42 -3.53
CA ARG A 106 6.61 9.29 -3.62
C ARG A 106 7.86 8.77 -2.90
N SER A 107 7.75 7.68 -2.14
CA SER A 107 8.88 7.05 -1.46
C SER A 107 9.69 6.22 -2.45
N ALA A 108 11.00 6.41 -2.42
CA ALA A 108 12.01 5.59 -3.10
C ALA A 108 12.79 4.68 -2.13
N ALA A 109 12.35 4.58 -0.86
CA ALA A 109 12.94 3.63 0.07
C ALA A 109 12.56 2.20 -0.34
N PHE A 110 13.56 1.34 -0.54
CA PHE A 110 13.37 -0.02 -1.04
C PHE A 110 12.35 -0.84 -0.24
N ALA A 111 12.35 -0.73 1.09
CA ALA A 111 11.38 -1.43 1.93
C ALA A 111 9.93 -0.97 1.69
N ILE A 112 9.74 0.32 1.39
CA ILE A 112 8.41 0.87 1.12
C ILE A 112 7.96 0.51 -0.29
N GLU A 113 8.86 0.52 -1.26
CA GLU A 113 8.57 0.01 -2.61
C GLU A 113 8.19 -1.48 -2.56
N SER A 114 8.93 -2.27 -1.79
CA SER A 114 8.62 -3.69 -1.57
C SER A 114 7.23 -3.87 -0.96
N LEU A 115 6.88 -3.13 0.10
CA LEU A 115 5.54 -3.17 0.69
C LEU A 115 4.44 -2.71 -0.28
N ARG A 116 4.73 -1.70 -1.11
CA ARG A 116 3.80 -1.19 -2.13
C ARG A 116 3.52 -2.24 -3.19
N VAL A 117 4.56 -2.89 -3.71
CA VAL A 117 4.46 -3.96 -4.70
C VAL A 117 3.71 -5.15 -4.10
N GLU A 118 4.09 -5.61 -2.91
CA GLU A 118 3.43 -6.72 -2.23
C GLU A 118 1.93 -6.47 -2.05
N LEU A 119 1.53 -5.27 -1.60
CA LEU A 119 0.12 -4.92 -1.42
C LEU A 119 -0.63 -4.91 -2.76
N SER A 120 -0.07 -4.29 -3.80
CA SER A 120 -0.69 -4.25 -5.13
C SER A 120 -0.82 -5.63 -5.76
N ASP A 121 0.21 -6.45 -5.67
CA ASP A 121 0.21 -7.81 -6.21
C ASP A 121 -0.79 -8.70 -5.49
N ALA A 122 -0.89 -8.57 -4.17
CA ALA A 122 -1.87 -9.30 -3.38
C ALA A 122 -3.30 -8.93 -3.80
N VAL A 123 -3.61 -7.62 -3.91
CA VAL A 123 -4.93 -7.15 -4.34
C VAL A 123 -5.26 -7.61 -5.76
N GLY A 124 -4.35 -7.39 -6.72
CA GLY A 124 -4.55 -7.80 -8.11
C GLY A 124 -4.75 -9.31 -8.22
N THR A 125 -3.98 -10.12 -7.49
CA THR A 125 -4.14 -11.57 -7.45
C THR A 125 -5.50 -11.99 -6.92
N ALA A 126 -5.95 -11.41 -5.82
CA ALA A 126 -7.26 -11.74 -5.25
C ALA A 126 -8.43 -11.29 -6.16
N VAL A 127 -8.32 -10.11 -6.78
CA VAL A 127 -9.32 -9.62 -7.74
C VAL A 127 -9.43 -10.54 -8.95
N ARG A 128 -8.30 -10.95 -9.54
CA ARG A 128 -8.29 -11.89 -10.68
C ARG A 128 -8.89 -13.25 -10.31
N ALA A 129 -8.64 -13.74 -9.10
CA ALA A 129 -9.19 -15.00 -8.60
C ALA A 129 -10.69 -14.92 -8.25
N SER A 130 -11.27 -13.73 -8.10
CA SER A 130 -12.66 -13.55 -7.67
C SER A 130 -13.72 -14.01 -8.67
N GLY A 131 -13.37 -14.15 -9.96
CA GLY A 131 -14.32 -14.42 -11.03
C GLY A 131 -15.31 -13.28 -11.32
N SER A 132 -15.16 -12.12 -10.67
CA SER A 132 -16.06 -10.98 -10.81
C SER A 132 -15.53 -9.97 -11.84
N ALA A 133 -16.18 -9.91 -13.01
CA ALA A 133 -15.87 -8.91 -14.03
C ALA A 133 -16.02 -7.46 -13.49
N GLU A 134 -16.97 -7.25 -12.57
CA GLU A 134 -17.18 -5.95 -11.91
C GLU A 134 -15.96 -5.51 -11.10
N LEU A 135 -15.43 -6.40 -10.24
CA LEU A 135 -14.25 -6.11 -9.42
C LEU A 135 -12.99 -5.96 -10.27
N ILE A 136 -12.86 -6.76 -11.33
CA ILE A 136 -11.73 -6.66 -12.26
C ILE A 136 -11.75 -5.32 -13.01
N LYS A 137 -12.91 -4.87 -13.51
CA LYS A 137 -13.03 -3.53 -14.12
C LYS A 137 -12.64 -2.43 -13.15
N ARG A 138 -13.12 -2.50 -11.89
CA ARG A 138 -12.77 -1.53 -10.84
C ARG A 138 -11.26 -1.50 -10.60
N TRP A 139 -10.62 -2.66 -10.46
CA TRP A 139 -9.17 -2.76 -10.30
C TRP A 139 -8.41 -2.17 -11.47
N CYS A 140 -8.74 -2.54 -12.71
CA CYS A 140 -8.11 -2.00 -13.91
C CYS A 140 -8.30 -0.48 -14.04
N ALA A 141 -9.32 0.10 -13.43
CA ALA A 141 -9.54 1.55 -13.43
C ALA A 141 -8.67 2.31 -12.40
N THR A 142 -8.03 1.62 -11.45
CA THR A 142 -7.13 2.24 -10.47
C THR A 142 -5.72 2.45 -11.01
N ASP A 143 -4.94 3.34 -10.40
CA ASP A 143 -3.51 3.50 -10.71
C ASP A 143 -2.74 2.19 -10.50
N MET A 144 -3.05 1.47 -9.40
CA MET A 144 -2.36 0.25 -9.00
C MET A 144 -2.62 -0.93 -9.93
N GLY A 145 -3.84 -1.02 -10.49
CA GLY A 145 -4.23 -2.06 -11.45
C GLY A 145 -4.14 -1.62 -12.91
N SER A 146 -3.72 -0.38 -13.17
CA SER A 146 -3.78 0.19 -14.52
C SER A 146 -2.89 -0.54 -15.53
N THR A 147 -1.82 -1.16 -15.04
CA THR A 147 -0.81 -1.92 -15.78
C THR A 147 -0.95 -3.44 -15.58
N ASP A 148 -2.02 -3.93 -14.94
CA ASP A 148 -2.21 -5.37 -14.68
C ASP A 148 -2.78 -6.09 -15.91
N GLU A 149 -1.89 -6.49 -16.81
CA GLU A 149 -2.26 -7.17 -18.06
C GLU A 149 -2.96 -8.51 -17.81
N ARG A 150 -2.59 -9.20 -16.73
CA ARG A 150 -3.23 -10.46 -16.34
C ARG A 150 -4.69 -10.23 -15.96
N ALA A 151 -5.01 -9.11 -15.31
CA ALA A 151 -6.39 -8.75 -15.00
C ALA A 151 -7.19 -8.44 -16.27
N VAL A 152 -6.60 -7.72 -17.22
CA VAL A 152 -7.21 -7.47 -18.54
C VAL A 152 -7.48 -8.78 -19.29
N HIS A 153 -6.53 -9.72 -19.27
CA HIS A 153 -6.70 -11.03 -19.87
C HIS A 153 -7.85 -11.83 -19.24
N VAL A 154 -7.91 -11.89 -17.90
CA VAL A 154 -9.00 -12.57 -17.18
C VAL A 154 -10.34 -11.92 -17.48
N LEU A 155 -10.41 -10.58 -17.55
CA LEU A 155 -11.62 -9.86 -17.91
C LEU A 155 -12.14 -10.25 -19.30
N GLY A 156 -11.23 -10.35 -20.28
CA GLY A 156 -11.57 -10.77 -21.65
C GLY A 156 -12.15 -12.18 -21.71
N ARG A 157 -11.66 -13.09 -20.86
CA ARG A 157 -12.23 -14.45 -20.75
C ARG A 157 -13.65 -14.47 -20.16
N LEU A 158 -13.98 -13.51 -19.29
CA LEU A 158 -15.29 -13.43 -18.63
C LEU A 158 -16.34 -12.73 -19.51
N LEU A 159 -15.97 -11.63 -20.16
CA LEU A 159 -16.91 -10.80 -20.94
C LEU A 159 -16.94 -11.14 -22.43
N GLY A 160 -15.91 -11.80 -22.93
CA GLY A 160 -15.74 -12.13 -24.34
C GLY A 160 -15.06 -11.02 -25.16
N PRO A 161 -14.61 -11.33 -26.38
CA PRO A 161 -13.70 -10.47 -27.15
C PRO A 161 -14.36 -9.24 -27.76
N ARG A 162 -15.70 -9.14 -27.74
CA ARG A 162 -16.48 -8.02 -28.30
C ARG A 162 -17.01 -7.05 -27.26
N ASP A 163 -16.76 -7.31 -25.97
CA ASP A 163 -17.21 -6.42 -24.90
C ASP A 163 -16.45 -5.09 -24.96
N ALA A 164 -17.20 -3.97 -25.00
CA ALA A 164 -16.62 -2.64 -25.14
C ALA A 164 -15.77 -2.23 -23.91
N GLY A 165 -16.19 -2.64 -22.70
CA GLY A 165 -15.45 -2.37 -21.47
C GLY A 165 -14.09 -3.05 -21.47
N TYR A 166 -14.06 -4.34 -21.81
CA TYR A 166 -12.82 -5.09 -22.01
C TYR A 166 -11.92 -4.45 -23.08
N LEU A 167 -12.47 -4.11 -24.26
CA LEU A 167 -11.70 -3.53 -25.36
C LEU A 167 -11.03 -2.21 -24.97
N SER A 168 -11.69 -1.39 -24.16
CA SER A 168 -11.09 -0.15 -23.62
C SER A 168 -9.87 -0.43 -22.74
N PHE A 169 -9.94 -1.41 -21.85
CA PHE A 169 -8.81 -1.79 -21.00
C PHE A 169 -7.67 -2.45 -21.79
N ARG A 170 -8.02 -3.28 -22.77
CA ARG A 170 -7.06 -3.93 -23.67
C ARG A 170 -6.27 -2.90 -24.48
N ALA A 171 -6.94 -1.94 -25.12
CA ALA A 171 -6.27 -0.91 -25.90
C ALA A 171 -5.30 -0.07 -25.05
N ARG A 172 -5.64 0.17 -23.77
CA ARG A 172 -4.73 0.83 -22.82
C ARG A 172 -3.52 -0.05 -22.49
N SER A 173 -3.71 -1.34 -22.23
CA SER A 173 -2.62 -2.29 -21.94
C SER A 173 -1.64 -2.37 -23.12
N GLU A 174 -2.14 -2.56 -24.34
CA GLU A 174 -1.32 -2.63 -25.57
C GLU A 174 -0.56 -1.32 -25.87
N ARG A 175 -1.05 -0.18 -25.38
CA ARG A 175 -0.31 1.09 -25.47
C ARG A 175 0.85 1.13 -24.47
N LEU A 176 0.61 0.67 -23.23
CA LEU A 176 1.63 0.67 -22.17
C LEU A 176 2.75 -0.32 -22.46
N ASP A 177 2.43 -1.52 -22.95
CA ASP A 177 3.41 -2.50 -23.43
C ASP A 177 4.34 -1.88 -24.51
N ARG A 178 3.76 -1.20 -25.51
CA ARG A 178 4.57 -0.52 -26.55
C ARG A 178 5.42 0.65 -26.05
N GLU A 179 4.95 1.38 -25.04
CA GLU A 179 5.67 2.55 -24.49
C GLU A 179 6.82 2.14 -23.56
N PHE A 180 6.69 1.01 -22.85
CA PHE A 180 7.59 0.63 -21.76
C PHE A 180 8.26 -0.76 -21.92
N GLY A 181 7.89 -1.54 -22.93
CA GLY A 181 8.47 -2.86 -23.24
C GLY A 181 8.29 -3.88 -22.11
N LEU A 182 7.10 -3.94 -21.52
CA LEU A 182 6.77 -4.75 -20.33
C LEU A 182 6.39 -6.18 -20.67
#